data_AF-A0A1V6GQE6-F1
#
_entry.id   AF-A0A1V6GQE6-F1
#
_cell.length_a   1.000
_cell.length_b   1.000
_cell.length_c   1.000
_cell.angle_alpha   90.00
_cell.angle_beta   90.00
_cell.angle_gamma   90.00
#
_symmetry.space_group_name_H-M   'P 1'
#
loop_
_entity.id
_entity.type
_entity.pdbx_description
1 polymer ?
#
loop_
_entity_poly.entity_id
_entity_poly.type
_entity_poly.pdbx_seq_one_letter_code
_entity_poly.pdbx_strand_id
1 'polypeptide(L)'
;MVSVMGAPERVTPYQRCTRGDGVLDNGLAVFEFEGGRLATVRTSITEAHGFANRRFKVMGDKGTILIEPIESQGNMSGGVVKLFLEEAHGEYKKGAQTVKMPPFKDRYEDQWREFAAVLNGEMANPYTYEHDYLVHKCHLQACAMPIDV
;
A
#
# COMPACT_ATOMS: atom_id res chain seq x y z
N MET A 1 -4.73 1.33 0.59
CA MET A 1 -5.37 1.14 1.91
C MET A 1 -6.75 0.52 1.77
N VAL A 2 -7.59 1.02 0.85
CA VAL A 2 -8.92 0.47 0.57
C VAL A 2 -8.92 -1.05 0.38
N SER A 3 -8.05 -1.60 -0.46
CA SER A 3 -7.98 -3.05 -0.69
C SER A 3 -7.51 -3.87 0.54
N VAL A 4 -6.87 -3.23 1.53
CA VAL A 4 -6.33 -3.90 2.73
C VAL A 4 -7.28 -3.78 3.92
N MET A 5 -7.94 -2.63 4.07
CA MET A 5 -8.71 -2.27 5.26
C MET A 5 -10.16 -1.86 4.99
N GLY A 6 -10.57 -1.75 3.73
CA GLY A 6 -11.89 -1.29 3.33
C GLY A 6 -12.03 0.25 3.34
N ALA A 7 -13.26 0.73 3.51
CA ALA A 7 -13.55 2.15 3.60
C ALA A 7 -13.11 2.73 4.95
N PRO A 8 -12.34 3.85 4.97
CA PRO A 8 -12.04 4.56 6.20
C PRO A 8 -13.26 5.35 6.70
N GLU A 9 -13.36 5.51 8.02
CA GLU A 9 -14.32 6.42 8.66
C GLU A 9 -13.88 7.88 8.50
N ARG A 10 -12.56 8.13 8.53
CA ARG A 10 -11.97 9.45 8.39
C ARG A 10 -10.59 9.40 7.75
N VAL A 11 -10.29 10.42 6.96
CA VAL A 11 -8.96 10.65 6.36
C VAL A 11 -8.52 12.05 6.75
N THR A 12 -7.40 12.15 7.48
CA THR A 12 -6.84 13.42 7.95
C THR A 12 -5.49 13.69 7.26
N PRO A 13 -5.41 14.70 6.38
CA PRO A 13 -4.19 15.04 5.66
C PRO A 13 -3.30 16.03 6.42
N TYR A 14 -1.99 15.84 6.30
CA TYR A 14 -0.94 16.71 6.81
C TYR A 14 0.05 16.98 5.68
N GLN A 15 -0.27 17.97 4.85
CA GLN A 15 0.52 18.33 3.68
C GLN A 15 1.45 19.51 3.98
N ARG A 16 2.66 19.48 3.44
CA ARG A 16 3.66 20.56 3.54
C ARG A 16 4.23 20.86 2.17
N CYS A 17 4.49 22.14 1.93
CA CYS A 17 5.28 22.63 0.82
C CYS A 17 6.64 23.04 1.39
N THR A 18 7.66 22.24 1.14
CA THR A 18 9.02 22.47 1.67
C THR A 18 9.91 23.21 0.67
N ARG A 19 9.51 23.26 -0.60
CA ARG A 19 10.15 24.01 -1.69
C ARG A 19 9.39 25.29 -2.01
N GLY A 20 10.02 26.23 -2.71
CA GLY A 20 9.42 27.52 -3.09
C GLY A 20 8.51 27.48 -4.33
N ASP A 21 8.21 26.31 -4.87
CA ASP A 21 7.45 26.12 -6.12
C ASP A 21 5.94 25.89 -5.89
N GLY A 22 5.49 25.88 -4.64
CA GLY A 22 4.07 25.69 -4.28
C GLY A 22 3.59 24.23 -4.31
N VAL A 23 4.46 23.27 -4.66
CA VAL A 23 4.08 21.86 -4.70
C VAL A 23 4.06 21.28 -3.28
N LEU A 24 2.99 20.57 -2.94
CA LEU A 24 2.91 19.77 -1.72
C LEU A 24 3.82 18.55 -1.88
N ASP A 25 5.01 18.61 -1.29
CA ASP A 25 6.12 17.70 -1.56
C ASP A 25 6.51 16.83 -0.36
N ASN A 26 5.91 17.06 0.80
CA ASN A 26 6.06 16.25 1.99
C ASN A 26 4.70 16.08 2.68
N GLY A 27 4.16 14.88 2.56
CA GLY A 27 2.79 14.56 2.95
C GLY A 27 2.74 13.38 3.91
N LEU A 28 1.81 13.49 4.87
CA LEU A 28 1.34 12.39 5.70
C LEU A 28 -0.19 12.41 5.68
N ALA A 29 -0.82 11.26 5.45
CA ALA A 29 -2.26 11.10 5.65
C ALA A 29 -2.50 10.00 6.67
N VAL A 30 -3.38 10.27 7.62
CA VAL A 30 -3.85 9.30 8.63
C VAL A 30 -5.25 8.85 8.25
N PHE A 31 -5.41 7.54 8.08
CA PHE A 31 -6.68 6.88 7.79
C PHE A 31 -7.15 6.18 9.06
N GLU A 32 -8.39 6.46 9.44
CA GLU A 32 -9.02 5.92 10.64
C GLU A 32 -10.14 4.98 10.22
N PHE A 33 -10.21 3.84 10.88
CA PHE A 33 -11.17 2.78 10.59
C PHE A 33 -11.83 2.30 11.89
N GLU A 34 -13.00 1.68 11.73
CA GLU A 34 -13.77 1.10 12.83
C GLU A 34 -12.90 0.21 13.73
N GLY A 35 -13.14 0.27 15.04
CA GLY A 35 -12.39 -0.50 16.04
C GLY A 35 -11.03 0.11 16.40
N GLY A 36 -10.81 1.40 16.10
CA GLY A 36 -9.58 2.12 16.44
C GLY A 36 -8.37 1.72 15.60
N ARG A 37 -8.58 1.07 14.45
CA ARG A 37 -7.51 0.69 13.53
C ARG A 37 -7.04 1.91 12.74
N LEU A 38 -5.74 1.98 12.48
CA LEU A 38 -5.11 3.10 11.80
C LEU A 38 -4.26 2.62 10.62
N ALA A 39 -4.23 3.42 9.56
CA ALA A 39 -3.21 3.34 8.53
C ALA A 39 -2.62 4.72 8.25
N THR A 40 -1.35 4.75 7.86
CA THR A 40 -0.68 5.99 7.47
C THR A 40 -0.04 5.85 6.11
N VAL A 41 -0.19 6.87 5.27
CA VAL A 41 0.55 7.00 4.02
C VAL A 41 1.47 8.20 4.15
N ARG A 42 2.77 8.03 3.90
CA ARG A 42 3.75 9.10 3.92
C ARG A 42 4.48 9.13 2.58
N THR A 43 4.64 10.33 2.03
CA THR A 43 5.35 10.58 0.78
C THR A 43 6.20 11.82 0.93
N SER A 44 7.44 11.78 0.44
CA SER A 44 8.32 12.95 0.46
C SER A 44 9.21 12.95 -0.77
N ILE A 45 9.17 14.02 -1.56
CA ILE A 45 10.04 14.19 -2.75
C ILE A 45 11.49 14.38 -2.32
N THR A 46 11.72 15.01 -1.17
CA THR A 46 13.05 15.37 -0.67
C THR A 46 13.65 14.31 0.25
N GLU A 47 13.04 13.12 0.36
CA GLU A 47 13.58 12.04 1.20
C GLU A 47 14.88 11.49 0.62
N ALA A 48 15.97 11.55 1.40
CA ALA A 48 17.22 10.91 1.03
C ALA A 48 17.00 9.41 0.82
N HIS A 49 17.40 8.90 -0.35
CA HIS A 49 17.20 7.51 -0.76
C HIS A 49 15.72 7.05 -0.74
N GLY A 50 14.75 7.96 -0.97
CA GLY A 50 13.32 7.64 -0.90
C GLY A 50 12.89 6.39 -1.67
N PHE A 51 13.48 6.14 -2.86
CA PHE A 51 13.18 4.94 -3.65
C PHE A 51 13.55 3.63 -2.93
N ALA A 52 14.66 3.61 -2.19
CA ALA A 52 15.12 2.45 -1.42
C ALA A 52 14.45 2.34 -0.03
N ASN A 53 13.79 3.40 0.44
CA ASN A 53 13.06 3.44 1.72
C ASN A 53 11.55 3.21 1.56
N ARG A 54 11.08 2.93 0.33
CA ARG A 54 9.68 2.56 0.09
C ARG A 54 9.35 1.29 0.85
N ARG A 55 8.34 1.37 1.72
CA ARG A 55 7.97 0.26 2.59
C ARG A 55 6.47 0.09 2.71
N PHE A 56 6.07 -1.17 2.84
CA PHE A 56 4.70 -1.54 3.18
C PHE A 56 4.75 -2.37 4.46
N LYS A 57 4.04 -1.90 5.50
CA LYS A 57 4.03 -2.52 6.82
C LYS A 57 2.60 -2.76 7.26
N VAL A 58 2.30 -3.99 7.66
CA VAL A 58 1.01 -4.38 8.27
C VAL A 58 1.32 -4.90 9.66
N MET A 59 0.62 -4.36 10.66
CA MET A 59 0.81 -4.71 12.08
C MET A 59 -0.51 -5.23 12.63
N GLY A 60 -0.48 -6.45 13.15
CA GLY A 60 -1.57 -7.05 13.90
C GLY A 60 -1.12 -7.42 15.31
N ASP A 61 -2.04 -7.96 16.09
CA ASP A 61 -1.83 -8.44 17.46
C ASP A 61 -0.89 -9.65 17.54
N LYS A 62 -0.91 -10.53 16.53
CA LYS A 62 -0.11 -11.78 16.49
C LYS A 62 1.18 -11.67 15.67
N GLY A 63 1.37 -10.55 14.97
CA GLY A 63 2.55 -10.39 14.15
C GLY A 63 2.54 -9.17 13.25
N THR A 64 3.65 -8.98 12.55
CA THR A 64 3.90 -7.86 11.64
C THR A 64 4.56 -8.36 10.37
N ILE A 65 4.09 -7.85 9.24
CA ILE A 65 4.68 -8.03 7.91
C ILE A 65 5.33 -6.71 7.50
N LEU A 66 6.55 -6.77 6.99
CA LEU A 66 7.28 -5.63 6.44
C LEU A 66 7.94 -6.00 5.11
N ILE A 67 7.60 -5.25 4.06
CA ILE A 67 8.26 -5.28 2.76
C ILE A 67 9.06 -3.99 2.63
N GLU A 68 10.38 -4.09 2.51
CA GLU A 68 11.30 -2.95 2.44
C GLU A 68 12.65 -3.38 1.82
N PRO A 69 13.07 -2.81 0.67
CA PRO A 69 12.28 -1.93 -0.19
C PRO A 69 11.13 -2.68 -0.89
N ILE A 70 10.05 -1.96 -1.16
CA ILE A 70 9.08 -2.36 -2.19
C ILE A 70 9.84 -2.48 -3.53
N GLU A 71 9.64 -3.59 -4.25
CA GLU A 71 10.23 -3.85 -5.57
C GLU A 71 11.75 -3.84 -5.56
N SER A 72 12.35 -4.73 -4.76
CA SER A 72 13.80 -4.78 -4.54
C SER A 72 14.66 -5.02 -5.79
N GLN A 73 14.05 -5.43 -6.91
CA GLN A 73 14.72 -5.58 -8.22
C GLN A 73 14.02 -4.79 -9.33
N GLY A 74 13.83 -3.48 -9.12
CA GLY A 74 13.38 -2.58 -10.18
C GLY A 74 11.94 -2.87 -10.61
N ASN A 75 11.72 -3.30 -11.84
CA ASN A 75 10.38 -3.56 -12.40
C ASN A 75 9.84 -4.97 -12.12
N MET A 76 10.58 -5.80 -11.38
CA MET A 76 10.15 -7.17 -11.09
C MET A 76 9.28 -7.24 -9.83
N SER A 77 8.25 -8.08 -9.86
CA SER A 77 7.51 -8.47 -8.66
C SER A 77 8.29 -9.56 -7.91
N GLY A 78 8.26 -9.56 -6.57
CA GLY A 78 9.07 -10.45 -5.74
C GLY A 78 9.86 -9.68 -4.69
N GLY A 79 10.82 -10.35 -4.05
CA GLY A 79 11.68 -9.73 -3.04
C GLY A 79 11.69 -10.48 -1.71
N VAL A 80 11.77 -9.70 -0.64
CA VAL A 80 11.99 -10.21 0.71
C VAL A 80 10.97 -9.59 1.66
N VAL A 81 10.32 -10.45 2.43
CA VAL A 81 9.39 -10.06 3.49
C VAL A 81 10.08 -10.30 4.83
N LYS A 82 10.14 -9.28 5.68
CA LYS A 82 10.45 -9.45 7.10
C LYS A 82 9.15 -9.76 7.83
N LEU A 83 9.12 -10.90 8.51
CA LEU A 83 7.98 -11.40 9.26
C LEU A 83 8.36 -11.45 10.74
N PHE A 84 7.51 -10.89 11.59
CA PHE A 84 7.65 -10.91 13.04
C PHE A 84 6.41 -11.60 13.61
N LEU A 85 6.57 -12.69 14.34
CA LEU A 85 5.45 -13.44 14.92
C LEU A 85 5.60 -13.58 16.44
N GLU A 86 4.50 -13.39 17.16
CA GLU A 86 4.45 -13.64 18.62
C GLU A 86 4.56 -15.14 18.96
N GLU A 87 4.08 -16.00 18.06
CA GLU A 87 4.12 -17.45 18.16
C GLU A 87 4.45 -18.08 16.80
N ALA A 88 4.94 -19.33 16.78
CA ALA A 88 5.13 -20.04 15.53
C ALA A 88 3.77 -20.34 14.88
N HIS A 89 3.68 -20.26 13.55
CA HIS A 89 2.44 -20.50 12.82
C HIS A 89 2.73 -21.16 11.46
N GLY A 90 2.20 -22.38 11.26
CA GLY A 90 2.49 -23.19 10.08
C GLY A 90 4.00 -23.44 9.94
N GLU A 91 4.57 -23.08 8.80
CA GLU A 91 6.00 -23.23 8.50
C GLU A 91 6.87 -22.08 9.06
N TYR A 92 6.24 -21.06 9.65
CA TYR A 92 6.92 -19.85 10.10
C TYR A 92 7.23 -19.90 11.59
N LYS A 93 8.48 -19.57 11.97
CA LYS A 93 8.92 -19.59 13.37
C LYS A 93 8.48 -18.35 14.15
N LYS A 94 8.40 -18.46 15.48
CA LYS A 94 8.28 -17.32 16.41
C LYS A 94 9.46 -16.35 16.24
N GLY A 95 9.19 -15.06 16.47
CA GLY A 95 10.18 -13.99 16.43
C GLY A 95 10.39 -13.42 15.04
N ALA A 96 11.53 -12.74 14.85
CA ALA A 96 11.90 -12.14 13.57
C ALA A 96 12.45 -13.19 12.60
N GLN A 97 11.98 -13.15 11.36
CA GLN A 97 12.48 -13.98 10.27
C GLN A 97 12.34 -13.30 8.92
N THR A 98 13.08 -13.83 7.96
CA THR A 98 13.08 -13.37 6.58
C THR A 98 12.47 -14.44 5.69
N VAL A 99 11.41 -14.09 4.98
CA VAL A 99 10.73 -14.96 4.02
C VAL A 99 11.06 -14.48 2.61
N LYS A 100 11.58 -15.39 1.78
CA LYS A 100 11.79 -15.11 0.36
C LYS A 100 10.45 -15.19 -0.36
N MET A 101 10.11 -14.15 -1.11
CA MET A 101 8.94 -14.20 -1.99
C MET A 101 9.21 -15.14 -3.17
N PRO A 102 8.17 -15.61 -3.89
CA PRO A 102 8.35 -16.35 -5.13
C PRO A 102 9.31 -15.64 -6.12
N PRO A 103 9.90 -16.40 -7.07
CA PRO A 103 10.85 -15.85 -8.04
C PRO A 103 10.33 -14.61 -8.75
N PHE A 104 11.26 -13.75 -9.13
CA PHE A 104 10.94 -12.51 -9.79
C PHE A 104 10.21 -12.77 -11.11
N LYS A 105 8.98 -12.23 -11.25
CA LYS A 105 8.22 -12.22 -12.50
C LYS A 105 7.91 -10.80 -12.93
N ASP A 106 7.57 -10.64 -14.20
CA ASP A 106 7.13 -9.35 -14.73
C ASP A 106 5.97 -8.79 -13.88
N ARG A 107 6.02 -7.50 -13.56
CA ARG A 107 5.04 -6.86 -12.68
C ARG A 107 3.65 -6.75 -13.31
N TYR A 108 3.60 -6.59 -14.61
CA TYR A 108 2.38 -6.24 -15.35
C TYR A 108 1.80 -7.44 -16.08
N GLU A 109 2.57 -8.50 -16.33
CA GLU A 109 2.11 -9.69 -17.05
C GLU A 109 0.80 -10.22 -16.49
N ASP A 110 0.71 -10.42 -15.18
CA ASP A 110 -0.54 -10.90 -14.56
C ASP A 110 -1.69 -9.89 -14.68
N GLN A 111 -1.39 -8.59 -14.61
CA GLN A 111 -2.40 -7.53 -14.75
C GLN A 111 -2.98 -7.52 -16.17
N TRP A 112 -2.14 -7.73 -17.20
CA TRP A 112 -2.59 -7.86 -18.58
C TRP A 112 -3.40 -9.13 -18.82
N ARG A 113 -3.01 -10.25 -18.19
CA ARG A 113 -3.78 -11.50 -18.23
C ARG A 113 -5.14 -11.34 -17.54
N GLU A 114 -5.18 -10.71 -16.37
CA GLU A 114 -6.42 -10.38 -15.64
C GLU A 114 -7.33 -9.48 -16.49
N PHE A 115 -6.76 -8.42 -17.08
CA PHE A 115 -7.50 -7.52 -17.98
C PHE A 115 -8.11 -8.26 -19.17
N ALA A 116 -7.34 -9.14 -19.84
CA ALA A 116 -7.86 -9.94 -20.94
C ALA A 116 -8.99 -10.90 -20.50
N ALA A 117 -8.83 -11.56 -19.35
CA ALA A 117 -9.85 -12.45 -18.79
C ALA A 117 -11.14 -11.69 -18.46
N VAL A 118 -11.04 -10.48 -17.93
CA VAL A 118 -12.19 -9.59 -17.67
C VAL A 118 -12.90 -9.22 -18.97
N LEU A 119 -12.17 -8.81 -20.01
CA LEU A 119 -12.75 -8.45 -21.31
C LEU A 119 -13.45 -9.63 -22.00
N ASN A 120 -12.90 -10.84 -21.83
CA ASN A 120 -13.48 -12.06 -22.41
C ASN A 120 -14.61 -12.66 -21.58
N GLY A 121 -14.95 -12.09 -20.41
CA GLY A 121 -15.98 -12.62 -19.51
C GLY A 121 -15.57 -13.88 -18.75
N GLU A 122 -14.28 -14.22 -18.73
CA GLU A 122 -13.71 -15.35 -18.00
C GLU A 122 -13.56 -15.05 -16.50
N MET A 123 -13.48 -13.76 -16.16
CA MET A 123 -13.33 -13.26 -14.80
C MET A 123 -14.20 -12.02 -14.58
N ALA A 124 -14.82 -11.90 -13.41
CA ALA A 124 -15.43 -10.64 -12.99
C ALA A 124 -14.34 -9.65 -12.59
N ASN A 125 -14.46 -8.38 -12.98
CA ASN A 125 -13.49 -7.34 -12.59
C ASN A 125 -13.40 -7.26 -11.04
N PRO A 126 -12.23 -7.54 -10.44
CA PRO A 126 -12.08 -7.55 -8.99
C PRO A 126 -12.13 -6.12 -8.40
N TYR A 127 -11.92 -5.10 -9.22
CA TYR A 127 -11.97 -3.69 -8.84
C TYR A 127 -13.23 -3.05 -9.41
N THR A 128 -14.31 -3.08 -8.63
CA THR A 128 -15.58 -2.49 -9.04
C THR A 128 -15.51 -0.97 -9.11
N TYR A 129 -16.50 -0.35 -9.76
CA TYR A 129 -16.63 1.11 -9.76
C TYR A 129 -16.62 1.70 -8.35
N GLU A 130 -17.31 1.06 -7.40
CA GLU A 130 -17.38 1.49 -6.01
C GLU A 130 -16.01 1.42 -5.32
N HIS A 131 -15.22 0.38 -5.61
CA HIS A 131 -13.86 0.29 -5.12
C HIS A 131 -13.02 1.46 -5.64
N ASP A 132 -13.02 1.70 -6.95
CA ASP A 132 -12.18 2.74 -7.56
C ASP A 132 -12.63 4.15 -7.17
N TYR A 133 -13.94 4.38 -7.09
CA TYR A 133 -14.51 5.61 -6.55
C TYR A 133 -14.02 5.86 -5.12
N LEU A 134 -14.07 4.84 -4.26
CA LEU A 134 -13.60 4.95 -2.87
C LEU A 134 -12.10 5.20 -2.79
N VAL A 135 -11.29 4.55 -3.63
CA VAL A 135 -9.85 4.82 -3.75
C VAL A 135 -9.60 6.27 -4.15
N HIS A 136 -10.28 6.78 -5.18
CA HIS A 136 -10.12 8.15 -5.65
C HIS A 136 -10.56 9.18 -4.60
N LYS A 137 -11.70 8.96 -3.95
CA LYS A 137 -12.19 9.81 -2.85
C LYS A 137 -11.15 9.88 -1.72
N CYS A 138 -10.65 8.73 -1.29
CA CYS A 138 -9.60 8.63 -0.26
C CYS A 138 -8.31 9.34 -0.68
N HIS A 139 -7.92 9.22 -1.94
CA HIS A 139 -6.74 9.86 -2.49
C HIS A 139 -6.84 11.39 -2.43
N LEU A 140 -7.96 11.96 -2.90
CA LEU A 140 -8.19 13.40 -2.85
C LEU A 140 -8.18 13.93 -1.41
N GLN A 141 -8.87 13.24 -0.49
CA GLN A 141 -8.85 13.60 0.94
C GLN A 141 -7.44 13.55 1.53
N ALA A 142 -6.68 12.50 1.24
CA ALA A 142 -5.30 12.35 1.69
C ALA A 142 -4.39 13.47 1.17
N CYS A 143 -4.65 13.97 -0.03
CA CYS A 143 -3.95 15.10 -0.65
C CYS A 143 -4.47 16.48 -0.21
N ALA A 144 -5.44 16.55 0.72
CA ALA A 144 -6.13 17.79 1.11
C ALA A 144 -6.80 18.52 -0.08
N MET A 145 -7.24 17.75 -1.08
CA MET A 145 -7.96 18.26 -2.24
C MET A 145 -9.47 18.17 -2.03
N PRO A 146 -10.26 19.07 -2.64
CA PRO A 146 -11.71 18.95 -2.61
C PRO A 146 -12.17 17.64 -3.25
N ILE A 147 -13.25 17.08 -2.71
CA ILE A 147 -14.04 16.05 -3.39
C ILE A 147 -15.21 16.81 -4.00
N ASP A 148 -15.23 16.93 -5.32
CA ASP A 148 -16.40 17.50 -5.99
C ASP A 148 -17.63 16.63 -5.68
N VAL A 149 -18.72 17.28 -5.26
CA VAL A 149 -19.99 16.64 -4.88
C VAL A 149 -21.02 16.85 -5.98
#